data_AF-A0A7X8T0D0-F1
#
_entry.id   AF-A0A7X8T0D0-F1
#
_cell.length_a   1.000
_cell.length_b   1.000
_cell.length_c   1.000
_cell.angle_alpha   90.00
_cell.angle_beta   90.00
_cell.angle_gamma   90.00
#
_symmetry.space_group_name_H-M   'P 1'
#
loop_
_entity.id
_entity.type
_entity.pdbx_description
1 polymer ?
#
loop_
_entity_poly.entity_id
_entity_poly.type
_entity_poly.pdbx_seq_one_letter_code
_entity_poly.pdbx_strand_id
1 'polypeptide(L)' 'MRNSYLKQLRSQREELEARLELHIARYCFGDGEVDDGTEAELRQRIAELSDEITELETQWGE' A
#
# COMPACT_ATOMS: atom_id res chain seq x y z
N MET A 1 -21.08 1.37 -9.10
CA MET A 1 -20.68 0.54 -7.96
C MET A 1 -19.31 -0.10 -8.15
N ARG A 2 -19.04 -0.88 -9.22
CA ARG A 2 -17.69 -1.48 -9.48
C ARG A 2 -16.55 -0.45 -9.57
N ASN A 3 -16.77 0.62 -10.32
CA ASN A 3 -15.81 1.73 -10.43
C ASN A 3 -15.56 2.43 -9.07
N SER A 4 -16.57 2.47 -8.20
CA SER A 4 -16.46 3.05 -6.84
C SER A 4 -15.60 2.19 -5.92
N TYR A 5 -15.71 0.85 -6.03
CA TYR A 5 -14.88 -0.09 -5.27
C TYR A 5 -13.41 -0.03 -5.72
N LEU A 6 -13.16 -0.05 -7.03
CA LEU A 6 -11.80 0.10 -7.56
C LEU A 6 -11.17 1.43 -7.16
N LYS A 7 -11.96 2.51 -7.17
CA LYS A 7 -11.52 3.82 -6.68
C LYS A 7 -11.19 3.80 -5.18
N GLN A 8 -11.96 3.08 -4.39
CA GLN A 8 -11.70 2.92 -2.96
C GLN A 8 -10.39 2.14 -2.71
N LEU A 9 -10.17 1.03 -3.42
CA LEU A 9 -8.93 0.24 -3.29
C LEU A 9 -7.69 1.06 -3.67
N ARG A 10 -7.77 1.81 -4.79
CA ARG A 10 -6.68 2.71 -5.21
C ARG A 10 -6.40 3.78 -4.15
N SER A 11 -7.44 4.42 -3.61
CA SER A 11 -7.30 5.39 -2.54
C SER A 11 -6.67 4.80 -1.27
N GLN A 12 -7.02 3.56 -0.90
CA GLN A 12 -6.41 2.88 0.24
C GLN A 12 -4.94 2.56 0.00
N ARG A 13 -4.59 2.12 -1.22
CA ARG A 13 -3.20 1.88 -1.63
C ARG A 13 -2.36 3.15 -1.52
N GLU A 14 -2.85 4.28 -2.07
CA GLU A 14 -2.18 5.58 -2.00
C GLU A 14 -1.95 6.04 -0.55
N GLU A 15 -2.93 5.80 0.33
CA GLU A 15 -2.82 6.16 1.75
C GLU A 15 -1.75 5.33 2.48
N LEU A 16 -1.63 4.04 2.15
CA LEU A 16 -0.58 3.17 2.69
C LEU A 16 0.81 3.49 2.14
N GLU A 17 0.91 3.83 0.85
CA GLU A 17 2.17 4.29 0.24
C GLU A 17 2.67 5.57 0.92
N ALA A 18 1.80 6.55 1.15
CA ALA A 18 2.16 7.77 1.88
C ALA A 18 2.61 7.50 3.33
N ARG A 19 1.97 6.52 4.01
CA ARG A 19 2.38 6.09 5.35
C ARG A 19 3.75 5.41 5.36
N LEU A 20 4.03 4.59 4.35
CA LEU A 20 5.32 3.93 4.18
C LEU A 20 6.42 4.97 3.91
N GLU A 21 6.18 5.93 3.03
CA GLU A 21 7.12 7.03 2.76
C GLU A 21 7.43 7.84 4.03
N LEU A 22 6.40 8.19 4.81
CA LEU A 22 6.58 8.88 6.09
C LEU A 22 7.39 8.04 7.09
N HIS A 23 7.12 6.74 7.16
CA HIS A 23 7.85 5.81 8.01
C HIS A 23 9.32 5.78 7.60
N ILE A 24 9.62 5.49 6.34
CA ILE A 24 10.99 5.48 5.80
C ILE A 24 11.70 6.81 6.09
N ALA A 25 11.05 7.96 5.82
CA ALA A 25 11.63 9.28 6.06
C ALA A 25 11.96 9.54 7.54
N ARG A 26 11.15 9.00 8.47
CA ARG A 26 11.40 9.11 9.93
C ARG A 26 12.62 8.32 10.38
N TYR A 27 12.87 7.15 9.77
CA TYR A 27 13.99 6.28 10.14
C TYR A 27 15.25 6.51 9.30
N CYS A 28 15.17 7.33 8.24
CA CYS A 28 16.27 7.61 7.31
C CYS A 28 17.52 8.27 7.94
N PHE A 29 17.45 8.73 9.20
CA PHE A 29 18.54 9.44 9.90
C PHE A 29 18.89 8.89 11.30
N GLY A 30 18.29 7.77 11.72
CA GLY A 30 18.46 7.24 13.08
C GLY A 30 19.34 5.98 13.13
N ASP A 31 20.47 6.04 13.84
CA ASP A 31 21.44 4.94 14.07
C ASP A 31 20.91 3.82 14.99
N GLY A 32 19.59 3.59 15.00
CA GLY A 32 18.92 2.68 15.94
C GLY A 32 17.60 2.20 15.36
N GLU A 33 17.68 1.43 14.28
CA GLU A 33 16.55 0.72 13.68
C GLU A 33 15.98 -0.26 14.71
N VAL A 34 14.90 0.14 15.39
CA VAL A 34 13.91 -0.84 15.81
C VAL A 34 13.02 -1.02 14.60
N ASP A 35 13.36 -1.99 13.74
CA ASP A 35 12.42 -2.55 12.79
C ASP A 35 11.30 -3.19 13.61
N ASP A 36 10.24 -2.42 13.83
CA ASP A 36 9.05 -2.86 14.56
C ASP A 36 8.11 -3.69 13.66
N GLY A 37 8.55 -3.99 12.43
CA GLY A 37 7.78 -4.71 11.42
C GLY A 37 6.81 -3.83 10.65
N THR A 38 6.70 -2.53 10.96
CA THR A 38 5.77 -1.62 10.29
C THR A 38 6.07 -1.48 8.80
N GLU A 39 7.34 -1.37 8.40
CA GLU A 39 7.71 -1.34 6.98
C GLU A 39 7.24 -2.60 6.26
N ALA A 40 7.53 -3.78 6.82
CA ALA A 40 7.19 -5.07 6.24
C ALA A 40 5.68 -5.24 6.11
N GLU A 41 4.91 -4.88 7.15
CA GLU A 41 3.44 -4.93 7.14
C GLU A 41 2.85 -3.99 6.08
N LEU A 42 3.34 -2.74 6.01
CA LEU A 42 2.88 -1.77 5.02
C LEU A 42 3.17 -2.25 3.59
N ARG A 43 4.38 -2.76 3.32
CA ARG A 43 4.74 -3.30 2.01
C ARG A 43 3.90 -4.51 1.64
N GLN A 44 3.67 -5.43 2.58
CA GLN A 44 2.80 -6.58 2.37
C GLN A 44 1.39 -6.12 2.00
N ARG A 45 0.83 -5.19 2.76
CA ARG A 45 -0.53 -4.72 2.53
C ARG A 45 -0.70 -3.97 1.20
N ILE A 46 0.31 -3.18 0.82
CA ILE A 46 0.35 -2.49 -0.49
C ILE A 46 0.40 -3.53 -1.62
N ALA A 47 1.17 -4.61 -1.46
CA ALA A 47 1.26 -5.68 -2.45
C ALA A 47 -0.09 -6.39 -2.61
N GLU A 48 -0.73 -6.79 -1.50
CA GLU A 48 -2.06 -7.42 -1.53
C GLU A 48 -3.11 -6.55 -2.26
N LEU A 49 -3.15 -5.25 -1.95
CA LEU A 49 -4.08 -4.32 -2.62
C LEU A 49 -3.74 -4.14 -4.10
N SER A 50 -2.45 -4.13 -4.46
CA SER A 50 -2.02 -4.02 -5.85
C SER A 50 -2.42 -5.25 -6.66
N ASP A 51 -2.28 -6.43 -6.07
CA ASP A 51 -2.73 -7.69 -6.66
C ASP A 51 -4.26 -7.71 -6.83
N GLU A 52 -5.02 -7.30 -5.80
CA GLU A 52 -6.49 -7.20 -5.88
C GLU A 52 -6.93 -6.19 -6.96
N ILE A 53 -6.31 -5.02 -7.02
CA ILE A 53 -6.59 -4.02 -8.06
C ILE A 53 -6.32 -4.61 -9.45
N THR A 54 -5.18 -5.29 -9.63
CA THR A 54 -4.80 -5.90 -10.91
C THR A 54 -5.76 -7.01 -11.31
N GLU A 55 -6.16 -7.86 -10.36
CA GLU A 55 -7.13 -8.92 -10.60
C GLU A 55 -8.47 -8.31 -11.02
N LEU A 56 -8.98 -7.31 -10.29
CA LEU A 56 -10.26 -6.67 -10.59
C LEU A 56 -10.21 -5.91 -11.92
N GLU A 57 -9.11 -5.26 -12.25
CA GLU A 57 -8.91 -4.60 -13.54
C GLU A 57 -8.91 -5.60 -14.68
N THR A 58 -8.29 -6.78 -14.50
CA THR A 58 -8.26 -7.87 -15.49
C THR A 58 -9.60 -8.59 -15.59
N GLN A 59 -10.31 -8.76 -14.47
CA GLN A 59 -11.64 -9.37 -14.45
C GLN A 59 -12.72 -8.42 -15.00
N TRP A 60 -12.51 -7.11 -14.92
CA TRP A 60 -13.46 -6.09 -15.36
C TRP A 60 -13.07 -5.38 -16.67
N GLY A 61 -11.92 -5.74 -17.25
CA GLY A 61 -11.55 -5.47 -18.63
C GLY A 61 -10.69 -6.63 -19.14
N GLU A 62 -11.11 -7.44 -20.11
CA GLU A 62 -11.93 -7.15 -21.31
C GLU A 62 -13.46 -7.15 -21.16
#